data_AF-A0A833LPD2-F1
#
_entry.id   AF-A0A833LPD2-F1
#
_cell.length_a   1.000
_cell.length_b   1.000
_cell.length_c   1.000
_cell.angle_alpha   90.00
_cell.angle_beta   90.00
_cell.angle_gamma   90.00
#
_symmetry.space_group_name_H-M   'P 1'
#
loop_
_entity.id
_entity.type
_entity.pdbx_description
1 polymer ?
#
loop_
_entity_poly.entity_id
_entity_poly.type
_entity_poly.pdbx_seq_one_letter_code
_entity_poly.pdbx_strand_id
1 'polypeptide(L)'
;MSAGQHAFAIRQQGLSAWRALERGFDAAFGAGLNPLRQLGAIGFLATWLLLASGVLLYIAYDTSVEGAYQSVAALDHWPLASGRVLRGVHRYATDVLVVVIVLHIVREWLHAHERGVRRFHWLTGVPLVVFAAISAVGGFWLAWDRLGRYSALASAEWLDALPLLGVPFARNFLVLDAVSDRLFSLFIFIHIGVSLLLLFGLWFHIQRLTRAAVWPSRALVLGLSVLLLVLALALPVRSQAPTASLAEPLALDWFVLWLHPLAETSTRGLAWALVAGSLALLLLAPFLPQPPRPAVAVVDADNCSGCERCFADCPYAAITMVPHPGLRGGHRLAQVDPDLCVACGICAGACPSSTPFRGSERLVSGIDVPQLPVDALRSRLRQYVAATNATHPLVVFTCDHGASASIAAD
;
A
#
# COMPACT_ATOMS: atom_id res chain seq x y z
N MET A 1 32.13 -6.42 -9.04
CA MET A 1 31.12 -5.81 -8.15
C MET A 1 30.37 -6.93 -7.45
N SER A 2 30.18 -6.86 -6.13
CA SER A 2 29.43 -7.91 -5.42
C SER A 2 27.92 -7.84 -5.75
N ALA A 3 27.18 -8.93 -5.60
CA ALA A 3 25.73 -8.96 -5.81
C ALA A 3 24.98 -7.87 -5.00
N GLY A 4 25.49 -7.51 -3.82
CA GLY A 4 24.94 -6.42 -3.00
C GLY A 4 25.14 -5.02 -3.58
N GLN A 5 26.22 -4.77 -4.32
CA GLN A 5 26.48 -3.47 -4.97
C GLN A 5 25.54 -3.25 -6.17
N HIS A 6 25.25 -4.31 -6.93
CA HIS A 6 24.30 -4.25 -8.04
C HIS A 6 22.87 -3.98 -7.56
N ALA A 7 22.40 -4.69 -6.53
CA ALA A 7 21.07 -4.48 -5.97
C ALA A 7 20.88 -3.06 -5.41
N PHE A 8 21.93 -2.51 -4.78
CA PHE A 8 21.92 -1.13 -4.30
C PHE A 8 21.81 -0.11 -5.45
N ALA A 9 22.59 -0.29 -6.52
CA ALA A 9 22.57 0.59 -7.69
C ALA A 9 21.19 0.57 -8.39
N ILE A 10 20.60 -0.61 -8.58
CA ILE A 10 19.26 -0.77 -9.18
C ILE A 10 18.22 -0.01 -8.36
N ARG A 11 18.26 -0.16 -7.02
CA ARG A 11 17.32 0.54 -6.14
C ARG A 11 17.48 2.05 -6.23
N GLN A 12 18.70 2.57 -6.24
CA GLN A 12 18.95 4.01 -6.34
C GLN A 12 18.47 4.60 -7.67
N GLN A 13 18.72 3.91 -8.78
CA GLN A 13 18.22 4.30 -10.10
C GLN A 13 16.68 4.24 -10.16
N GLY A 14 16.07 3.20 -9.60
CA GLY A 14 14.62 3.11 -9.48
C GLY A 14 14.04 4.23 -8.63
N LEU A 15 14.67 4.58 -7.52
CA LEU A 15 14.22 5.65 -6.63
C LEU A 15 14.34 7.03 -7.30
N SER A 16 15.39 7.28 -8.08
CA SER A 16 15.52 8.53 -8.83
C SER A 16 14.45 8.65 -9.92
N ALA A 17 14.17 7.56 -10.64
CA ALA A 17 13.09 7.48 -11.62
C ALA A 17 11.71 7.68 -10.97
N TRP A 18 11.44 7.04 -9.84
CA TRP A 18 10.20 7.21 -9.09
C TRP A 18 10.00 8.65 -8.64
N ARG A 19 11.05 9.30 -8.10
CA ARG A 19 10.99 10.72 -7.71
C ARG A 19 10.76 11.64 -8.91
N ALA A 20 11.31 11.31 -10.08
CA ALA A 20 11.05 12.06 -11.30
C ALA A 20 9.58 11.93 -11.74
N LEU A 21 9.03 10.72 -11.65
CA LEU A 21 7.61 10.47 -11.92
C LEU A 21 6.72 11.23 -10.92
N GLU A 22 7.00 11.17 -9.62
CA GLU A 22 6.27 11.95 -8.61
C GLU A 22 6.29 13.44 -8.93
N ARG A 23 7.44 14.01 -9.30
CA ARG A 23 7.53 15.43 -9.69
C ARG A 23 6.72 15.76 -10.94
N GLY A 24 6.67 14.87 -11.92
CA GLY A 24 5.82 15.03 -13.11
C GLY A 24 4.34 15.11 -12.74
N PHE A 25 3.88 14.24 -11.84
CA PHE A 25 2.52 14.30 -11.30
C PHE A 25 2.29 15.52 -10.40
N ASP A 26 3.28 15.94 -9.60
CA ASP A 26 3.18 17.18 -8.81
C ASP A 26 2.98 18.40 -9.73
N ALA A 27 3.61 18.44 -10.90
CA ALA A 27 3.42 19.51 -11.87
C ALA A 27 2.01 19.51 -12.49
N ALA A 28 1.44 18.33 -12.75
CA ALA A 28 0.13 18.20 -13.37
C ALA A 28 -1.04 18.42 -12.38
N PHE A 29 -0.92 17.94 -11.15
CA PHE A 29 -2.01 17.91 -10.17
C PHE A 29 -1.77 18.78 -8.93
N GLY A 30 -0.54 19.22 -8.70
CA GLY A 30 -0.10 19.77 -7.42
C GLY A 30 0.25 18.67 -6.40
N ALA A 31 1.15 18.98 -5.47
CA ALA A 31 1.64 18.00 -4.50
C ALA A 31 0.54 17.37 -3.62
N GLY A 32 -0.50 18.14 -3.29
CA GLY A 32 -1.63 17.69 -2.46
C GLY A 32 -2.61 16.75 -3.18
N LEU A 33 -2.63 16.74 -4.52
CA LEU A 33 -3.53 15.91 -5.33
C LEU A 33 -2.79 14.82 -6.10
N ASN A 34 -1.46 14.71 -5.95
CA ASN A 34 -0.67 13.69 -6.62
C ASN A 34 -1.09 12.27 -6.14
N PRO A 35 -1.65 11.42 -7.02
CA PRO A 35 -2.11 10.08 -6.65
C PRO A 35 -0.97 9.14 -6.24
N LEU A 36 0.24 9.31 -6.80
CA LEU A 36 1.41 8.49 -6.46
C LEU A 36 1.86 8.69 -5.01
N ARG A 37 1.54 9.85 -4.42
CA ARG A 37 1.79 10.14 -3.00
C ARG A 37 0.71 9.58 -2.07
N GLN A 38 -0.43 9.16 -2.61
CA GLN A 38 -1.62 8.75 -1.86
C GLN A 38 -2.03 7.28 -2.11
N LEU A 39 -1.12 6.45 -2.64
CA LEU A 39 -1.38 5.05 -3.02
C LEU A 39 -2.08 4.25 -1.91
N GLY A 40 -1.55 4.27 -0.68
CA GLY A 40 -2.19 3.54 0.43
C GLY A 40 -3.65 3.97 0.66
N ALA A 41 -3.91 5.28 0.67
CA ALA A 41 -5.25 5.83 0.85
C ALA A 41 -6.19 5.51 -0.32
N ILE A 42 -5.68 5.51 -1.56
CA ILE A 42 -6.44 5.10 -2.76
C ILE A 42 -6.79 3.62 -2.67
N GLY A 43 -5.88 2.78 -2.19
CA GLY A 43 -6.15 1.36 -1.94
C GLY A 43 -7.29 1.14 -0.94
N PHE A 44 -7.30 1.92 0.16
CA PHE A 44 -8.42 1.91 1.11
C PHE A 44 -9.73 2.36 0.48
N LEU A 45 -9.72 3.44 -0.31
CA LEU A 45 -10.91 3.89 -1.06
C LEU A 45 -11.43 2.79 -1.97
N ALA A 46 -10.57 2.15 -2.78
CA ALA A 46 -10.96 1.06 -3.66
C ALA A 46 -11.53 -0.13 -2.88
N THR A 47 -10.92 -0.48 -1.75
CA THR A 47 -11.42 -1.54 -0.86
C THR A 47 -12.81 -1.22 -0.30
N TRP A 48 -13.04 0.02 0.13
CA TRP A 48 -14.35 0.44 0.61
C TRP A 48 -15.41 0.45 -0.50
N LEU A 49 -15.05 0.90 -1.70
CA LEU A 49 -15.93 0.84 -2.87
C LEU A 49 -16.31 -0.61 -3.20
N LEU A 50 -15.34 -1.54 -3.17
CA LEU A 50 -15.56 -2.97 -3.39
C LEU A 50 -16.48 -3.58 -2.33
N LEU A 51 -16.26 -3.28 -1.04
CA LEU A 51 -17.11 -3.77 0.04
C LEU A 51 -18.55 -3.25 -0.09
N ALA A 52 -18.71 -1.94 -0.29
CA ALA A 52 -20.03 -1.33 -0.41
C ALA A 52 -20.78 -1.85 -1.64
N SER A 53 -20.14 -1.87 -2.81
CA SER A 53 -20.75 -2.38 -4.04
C SER A 53 -21.00 -3.89 -3.98
N GLY A 54 -20.10 -4.66 -3.36
CA GLY A 54 -20.24 -6.11 -3.18
C GLY A 54 -21.43 -6.48 -2.30
N VAL A 55 -21.65 -5.75 -1.19
CA VAL A 55 -22.86 -5.93 -0.35
C VAL A 55 -24.13 -5.67 -1.15
N LEU A 56 -24.17 -4.60 -1.94
CA LEU A 56 -25.34 -4.28 -2.77
C LEU A 56 -25.57 -5.31 -3.89
N LEU A 57 -24.50 -5.80 -4.52
CA LEU A 57 -24.59 -6.86 -5.52
C LEU A 57 -25.11 -8.16 -4.91
N TYR A 58 -24.60 -8.53 -3.73
CA TYR A 58 -25.00 -9.76 -3.03
C TYR A 58 -26.50 -9.80 -2.70
N ILE A 59 -27.12 -8.65 -2.37
CA ILE A 59 -28.58 -8.57 -2.11
C ILE A 59 -29.40 -9.01 -3.34
N ALA A 60 -28.91 -8.76 -4.55
CA ALA A 60 -29.59 -9.08 -5.80
C ALA A 60 -29.13 -10.39 -6.45
N TYR A 61 -28.17 -11.07 -5.84
CA TYR A 61 -27.45 -12.19 -6.44
C TYR A 61 -28.09 -13.53 -6.09
N ASP A 62 -28.27 -14.39 -7.10
CA ASP A 62 -28.75 -15.76 -6.91
C ASP A 62 -27.55 -16.69 -6.61
N THR A 63 -27.60 -17.38 -5.47
CA THR A 63 -26.51 -18.24 -4.99
C THR A 63 -26.57 -19.67 -5.53
N SER A 64 -27.48 -19.97 -6.47
CA SER A 64 -27.53 -21.24 -7.21
C SER A 64 -26.63 -21.22 -8.45
N VAL A 65 -26.21 -22.40 -8.90
CA VAL A 65 -25.35 -22.53 -10.10
C VAL A 65 -26.09 -22.09 -11.36
N GLU A 66 -27.38 -22.44 -11.48
CA GLU A 66 -28.22 -22.11 -12.63
C GLU A 66 -28.61 -20.64 -12.66
N GLY A 67 -28.86 -20.04 -11.49
CA GLY A 67 -29.33 -18.66 -11.35
C GLY A 67 -28.23 -17.60 -11.38
N ALA A 68 -26.98 -17.95 -11.04
CA ALA A 68 -25.87 -17.00 -10.90
C ALA A 68 -25.70 -16.07 -12.11
N TYR A 69 -25.50 -16.63 -13.30
CA TYR A 69 -25.33 -15.86 -14.53
C TYR A 69 -26.55 -14.97 -14.83
N GLN A 70 -27.75 -15.51 -14.63
CA GLN A 70 -29.00 -14.82 -14.94
C GLN A 70 -29.24 -13.64 -13.99
N SER A 71 -28.94 -13.81 -12.69
CA SER A 71 -29.05 -12.75 -11.69
C SER A 71 -28.10 -11.58 -12.01
N VAL A 72 -26.88 -11.89 -12.45
CA VAL A 72 -25.90 -10.89 -12.86
C VAL A 72 -26.33 -10.19 -14.15
N ALA A 73 -26.84 -10.94 -15.14
CA ALA A 73 -27.36 -10.37 -16.39
C ALA A 73 -28.62 -9.50 -16.17
N ALA A 74 -29.43 -9.81 -15.16
CA ALA A 74 -30.63 -9.03 -14.82
C ALA A 74 -30.29 -7.60 -14.36
N LEU A 75 -29.11 -7.37 -13.77
CA LEU A 75 -28.63 -6.05 -13.35
C LEU A 75 -28.55 -5.05 -14.50
N ASP A 76 -28.33 -5.51 -15.73
CA ASP A 76 -28.24 -4.63 -16.91
C ASP A 76 -29.58 -3.95 -17.22
N HIS A 77 -30.68 -4.53 -16.74
CA HIS A 77 -32.05 -4.06 -16.95
C HIS A 77 -32.58 -3.19 -15.80
N TRP A 78 -31.77 -2.93 -14.77
CA TRP A 78 -32.19 -2.10 -13.65
C TRP A 78 -32.44 -0.63 -14.05
N PRO A 79 -33.40 0.06 -13.42
CA PRO A 79 -33.72 1.45 -13.73
C PRO A 79 -32.50 2.37 -13.65
N LEU A 80 -32.49 3.38 -14.52
CA LEU A 80 -31.45 4.43 -14.54
C LEU A 80 -30.02 3.90 -14.71
N ALA A 81 -29.85 2.71 -15.32
CA ALA A 81 -28.54 2.04 -15.46
C ALA A 81 -27.84 1.74 -14.12
N SER A 82 -28.56 1.75 -12.99
CA SER A 82 -27.99 1.59 -11.65
C SER A 82 -27.24 0.26 -11.48
N GLY A 83 -27.76 -0.85 -12.03
CA GLY A 83 -27.07 -2.13 -12.01
C GLY A 83 -25.78 -2.14 -12.85
N ARG A 84 -25.76 -1.48 -14.02
CA ARG A 84 -24.54 -1.31 -14.84
C ARG A 84 -23.48 -0.50 -14.11
N VAL A 85 -23.89 0.60 -13.46
CA VAL A 85 -22.99 1.41 -12.62
C VAL A 85 -22.44 0.59 -11.47
N LEU A 86 -23.30 -0.15 -10.76
CA LEU A 86 -22.89 -0.96 -9.62
C LEU A 86 -21.87 -2.04 -10.01
N ARG A 87 -22.15 -2.78 -11.09
CA ARG A 87 -21.22 -3.79 -11.65
C ARG A 87 -19.92 -3.16 -12.13
N GLY A 88 -20.01 -2.04 -12.85
CA GLY A 88 -18.84 -1.33 -13.38
C GLY A 88 -17.96 -0.78 -12.27
N VAL A 89 -18.52 -0.14 -11.25
CA VAL A 89 -17.77 0.34 -10.09
C VAL A 89 -17.09 -0.80 -9.36
N HIS A 90 -17.79 -1.92 -9.11
CA HIS A 90 -17.16 -3.09 -8.46
C HIS A 90 -15.99 -3.63 -9.29
N ARG A 91 -16.17 -3.79 -10.62
CA ARG A 91 -15.11 -4.29 -11.50
C ARG A 91 -13.93 -3.31 -11.61
N TYR A 92 -14.17 -2.03 -11.88
CA TYR A 92 -13.11 -1.05 -12.07
C TYR A 92 -12.40 -0.68 -10.76
N ALA A 93 -13.08 -0.75 -9.62
CA ALA A 93 -12.42 -0.63 -8.32
C ALA A 93 -11.42 -1.77 -8.06
N THR A 94 -11.69 -2.99 -8.56
CA THR A 94 -10.71 -4.10 -8.53
C THR A 94 -9.47 -3.75 -9.33
N ASP A 95 -9.61 -3.14 -10.51
CA ASP A 95 -8.45 -2.73 -11.32
C ASP A 95 -7.61 -1.69 -10.59
N VAL A 96 -8.27 -0.66 -10.04
CA VAL A 96 -7.60 0.37 -9.23
C VAL A 96 -6.85 -0.27 -8.06
N LEU A 97 -7.50 -1.19 -7.33
CA LEU A 97 -6.88 -1.85 -6.18
C LEU A 97 -5.63 -2.63 -6.59
N VAL A 98 -5.69 -3.43 -7.66
CA VAL A 98 -4.55 -4.22 -8.15
C VAL A 98 -3.40 -3.32 -8.60
N VAL A 99 -3.67 -2.28 -9.40
CA VAL A 99 -2.64 -1.30 -9.83
C VAL A 99 -1.98 -0.67 -8.60
N VAL A 100 -2.79 -0.21 -7.65
CA VAL A 100 -2.31 0.51 -6.48
C VAL A 100 -1.51 -0.39 -5.55
N ILE A 101 -1.89 -1.65 -5.36
CA ILE A 101 -1.10 -2.62 -4.58
C ILE A 101 0.30 -2.77 -5.19
N VAL A 102 0.39 -2.97 -6.50
CA VAL A 102 1.69 -3.11 -7.19
C VAL A 102 2.54 -1.85 -7.04
N LEU A 103 1.96 -0.68 -7.34
CA LEU A 103 2.66 0.60 -7.20
C LEU A 103 3.07 0.88 -5.75
N HIS A 104 2.23 0.50 -4.78
CA HIS A 104 2.51 0.66 -3.36
C HIS A 104 3.71 -0.20 -2.95
N ILE A 105 3.74 -1.49 -3.31
CA ILE A 105 4.86 -2.39 -3.02
C ILE A 105 6.16 -1.86 -3.65
N VAL A 106 6.11 -1.45 -4.92
CA VAL A 106 7.27 -0.89 -5.62
C VAL A 106 7.77 0.37 -4.92
N ARG A 107 6.88 1.30 -4.57
CA ARG A 107 7.24 2.53 -3.86
C ARG A 107 7.89 2.24 -2.52
N GLU A 108 7.23 1.45 -1.68
CA GLU A 108 7.72 1.13 -0.33
C GLU A 108 9.07 0.40 -0.40
N TRP A 109 9.25 -0.48 -1.39
CA TRP A 109 10.54 -1.07 -1.69
C TRP A 109 11.54 -0.01 -2.15
N LEU A 110 11.26 0.88 -3.10
CA LEU A 110 12.25 1.89 -3.53
C LEU A 110 12.71 2.79 -2.36
N HIS A 111 11.84 3.05 -1.39
CA HIS A 111 12.14 3.79 -0.17
C HIS A 111 12.80 2.98 0.97
N ALA A 112 13.10 1.70 0.75
CA ALA A 112 13.67 0.81 1.75
C ALA A 112 12.80 0.60 3.00
N HIS A 113 11.48 0.74 2.86
CA HIS A 113 10.54 0.61 3.97
C HIS A 113 10.28 -0.85 4.38
N GLU A 114 10.82 -1.85 3.68
CA GLU A 114 10.85 -3.24 4.15
C GLU A 114 11.77 -3.44 5.38
N ARG A 115 12.56 -2.43 5.73
CA ARG A 115 13.63 -2.48 6.73
C ARG A 115 13.25 -1.84 8.06
N GLY A 116 14.06 -2.13 9.09
CA GLY A 116 13.99 -1.46 10.38
C GLY A 116 12.62 -1.58 11.04
N VAL A 117 12.10 -0.46 11.54
CA VAL A 117 10.82 -0.40 12.27
C VAL A 117 9.62 -0.69 11.36
N ARG A 118 9.77 -0.38 10.06
CA ARG A 118 8.71 -0.54 9.05
C ARG A 118 8.57 -1.97 8.54
N ARG A 119 9.47 -2.89 8.94
CA ARG A 119 9.38 -4.33 8.66
C ARG A 119 8.03 -4.94 9.04
N PHE A 120 7.41 -4.44 10.11
CA PHE A 120 6.11 -4.91 10.58
C PHE A 120 5.01 -4.65 9.54
N HIS A 121 4.98 -3.45 8.96
CA HIS A 121 4.01 -3.09 7.92
C HIS A 121 4.24 -3.91 6.65
N TRP A 122 5.50 -4.12 6.28
CA TRP A 122 5.84 -4.96 5.14
C TRP A 122 5.35 -6.40 5.32
N LEU A 123 5.71 -7.06 6.43
CA LEU A 123 5.35 -8.46 6.68
C LEU A 123 3.84 -8.67 6.85
N THR A 124 3.13 -7.72 7.45
CA THR A 124 1.66 -7.76 7.54
C THR A 124 0.98 -7.44 6.20
N GLY A 125 1.63 -6.71 5.30
CA GLY A 125 1.12 -6.38 3.98
C GLY A 125 1.20 -7.52 2.96
N VAL A 126 2.23 -8.38 3.04
CA VAL A 126 2.41 -9.49 2.07
C VAL A 126 1.20 -10.45 2.01
N PRO A 127 0.64 -10.93 3.14
CA PRO A 127 -0.59 -11.74 3.10
C PRO A 127 -1.80 -11.04 2.46
N LEU A 128 -1.88 -9.71 2.55
CA LEU A 128 -2.98 -8.95 1.96
C LEU A 128 -2.96 -9.00 0.43
N VAL A 129 -1.78 -9.10 -0.18
CA VAL A 129 -1.64 -9.30 -1.63
C VAL A 129 -2.30 -10.62 -2.05
N VAL A 130 -2.11 -11.67 -1.25
CA VAL A 130 -2.71 -12.99 -1.51
C VAL A 130 -4.24 -12.93 -1.34
N PHE A 131 -4.73 -12.30 -0.26
CA PHE A 131 -6.17 -12.14 -0.06
C PHE A 131 -6.83 -11.30 -1.17
N ALA A 132 -6.20 -10.21 -1.59
CA ALA A 132 -6.67 -9.40 -2.71
C ALA A 132 -6.71 -10.20 -4.01
N ALA A 133 -5.66 -10.99 -4.32
CA ALA A 133 -5.62 -11.82 -5.51
C ALA A 133 -6.69 -12.92 -5.51
N ILE A 134 -6.85 -13.65 -4.39
CA ILE A 134 -7.89 -14.68 -4.25
C ILE A 134 -9.29 -14.07 -4.41
N SER A 135 -9.56 -12.93 -3.77
CA SER A 135 -10.85 -12.25 -3.89
C SER A 135 -11.09 -11.74 -5.33
N ALA A 136 -10.09 -11.13 -5.95
CA ALA A 136 -10.18 -10.60 -7.32
C ALA A 136 -10.47 -11.72 -8.34
N VAL A 137 -9.73 -12.84 -8.29
CA VAL A 137 -9.98 -14.01 -9.16
C VAL A 137 -11.33 -14.65 -8.84
N GLY A 138 -11.63 -14.87 -7.56
CA GLY A 138 -12.89 -15.48 -7.12
C GLY A 138 -14.13 -14.68 -7.55
N GLY A 139 -14.03 -13.35 -7.65
CA GLY A 139 -15.10 -12.50 -8.17
C GLY A 139 -15.51 -12.82 -9.62
N PHE A 140 -14.56 -13.25 -10.47
CA PHE A 140 -14.88 -13.70 -11.83
C PHE A 140 -15.68 -15.00 -11.82
N TRP A 141 -15.41 -15.90 -10.87
CA TRP A 141 -16.14 -17.16 -10.77
C TRP A 141 -17.63 -16.90 -10.47
N LEU A 142 -17.94 -15.89 -9.65
CA LEU A 142 -19.32 -15.57 -9.29
C LEU A 142 -20.15 -15.05 -10.47
N ALA A 143 -19.55 -14.51 -11.54
CA ALA A 143 -20.33 -14.18 -12.73
C ALA A 143 -20.89 -15.43 -13.44
N TRP A 144 -20.28 -16.60 -13.20
CA TRP A 144 -20.56 -17.90 -13.81
C TRP A 144 -20.80 -17.87 -15.32
N ASP A 145 -20.18 -16.91 -15.99
CA ASP A 145 -20.22 -16.72 -17.42
C ASP A 145 -19.13 -17.58 -18.09
N ARG A 146 -18.91 -17.45 -19.40
CA ARG A 146 -17.87 -18.24 -20.09
C ARG A 146 -16.47 -18.00 -19.51
N LEU A 147 -16.15 -16.77 -19.13
CA LEU A 147 -14.85 -16.41 -18.55
C LEU A 147 -14.71 -16.90 -17.10
N GLY A 148 -15.77 -16.75 -16.29
CA GLY A 148 -15.81 -17.23 -14.92
C GLY A 148 -15.60 -18.74 -14.82
N ARG A 149 -16.27 -19.52 -15.69
CA ARG A 149 -16.10 -20.98 -15.74
C ARG A 149 -14.70 -21.39 -16.21
N TYR A 150 -14.15 -20.69 -17.22
CA TYR A 150 -12.75 -20.88 -17.63
C TYR A 150 -11.78 -20.62 -16.47
N SER A 151 -11.92 -19.48 -15.78
CA SER A 151 -11.05 -19.12 -14.65
C SER A 151 -11.16 -20.11 -13.49
N ALA A 152 -12.36 -20.59 -13.18
CA ALA A 152 -12.59 -21.58 -12.13
C ALA A 152 -11.89 -22.91 -12.45
N LEU A 153 -12.06 -23.43 -13.68
CA LEU A 153 -11.39 -24.64 -14.13
C LEU A 153 -9.87 -24.47 -14.17
N ALA A 154 -9.36 -23.39 -14.78
CA ALA A 154 -7.92 -23.12 -14.87
C ALA A 154 -7.27 -22.98 -13.48
N SER A 155 -7.96 -22.35 -12.52
CA SER A 155 -7.51 -22.26 -11.14
C SER A 155 -7.48 -23.63 -10.46
N ALA A 156 -8.49 -24.47 -10.70
CA ALA A 156 -8.58 -25.80 -10.12
C ALA A 156 -7.47 -26.72 -10.66
N GLU A 157 -7.23 -26.69 -11.97
CA GLU A 157 -6.12 -27.44 -12.58
C GLU A 157 -4.74 -26.94 -12.09
N TRP A 158 -4.59 -25.62 -11.91
CA TRP A 158 -3.38 -25.06 -11.35
C TRP A 158 -3.17 -25.51 -9.91
N LEU A 159 -4.22 -25.55 -9.09
CA LEU A 159 -4.17 -26.05 -7.72
C LEU A 159 -3.82 -27.55 -7.67
N ASP A 160 -4.35 -28.35 -8.58
CA ASP A 160 -4.08 -29.79 -8.69
C ASP A 160 -2.62 -30.13 -9.02
N ALA A 161 -1.83 -29.14 -9.48
CA ALA A 161 -0.38 -29.31 -9.63
C ALA A 161 0.34 -29.43 -8.26
N LEU A 162 -0.30 -29.04 -7.15
CA LEU A 162 0.21 -29.27 -5.81
C LEU A 162 -0.32 -30.62 -5.28
N PRO A 163 0.55 -31.49 -4.74
CA PRO A 163 0.13 -32.79 -4.20
C PRO A 163 -0.51 -32.67 -2.80
N LEU A 164 -1.40 -31.69 -2.62
CA LEU A 164 -2.05 -31.39 -1.34
C LEU A 164 -3.42 -32.07 -1.20
N LEU A 165 -4.09 -32.36 -2.31
CA LEU A 165 -5.43 -32.93 -2.34
C LEU A 165 -5.37 -34.41 -2.75
N GLY A 166 -6.14 -35.26 -2.07
CA GLY A 166 -6.20 -36.70 -2.36
C GLY A 166 -6.94 -37.04 -3.66
N VAL A 167 -7.74 -36.11 -4.20
CA VAL A 167 -8.42 -36.21 -5.50
C VAL A 167 -8.32 -34.86 -6.23
N PRO A 168 -8.22 -34.86 -7.57
CA PRO A 168 -8.16 -33.62 -8.35
C PRO A 168 -9.40 -32.75 -8.12
N PHE A 169 -9.20 -31.51 -7.69
CA PHE A 169 -10.23 -30.51 -7.50
C PHE A 169 -10.88 -30.11 -8.83
N ALA A 170 -10.10 -30.08 -9.92
CA ALA A 170 -10.59 -29.77 -11.27
C ALA A 170 -11.73 -30.68 -11.71
N ARG A 171 -11.80 -31.91 -11.18
CA ARG A 171 -12.90 -32.86 -11.45
C ARG A 171 -14.29 -32.26 -11.22
N ASN A 172 -14.43 -31.36 -10.23
CA ASN A 172 -15.71 -30.73 -9.93
C ASN A 172 -16.20 -29.79 -11.05
N PHE A 173 -15.33 -29.40 -11.98
CA PHE A 173 -15.61 -28.42 -13.03
C PHE A 173 -15.61 -29.01 -14.46
N LEU A 174 -15.29 -30.31 -14.61
CA LEU A 174 -15.19 -30.97 -15.93
C LEU A 174 -16.55 -31.25 -16.58
N VAL A 175 -17.59 -31.41 -15.76
CA VAL A 175 -18.97 -31.64 -16.22
C VAL A 175 -19.84 -30.52 -15.66
N LEU A 176 -20.68 -29.92 -16.50
CA LEU A 176 -21.49 -28.76 -16.11
C LEU A 176 -22.41 -29.05 -14.91
N ASP A 177 -22.95 -30.26 -14.84
CA ASP A 177 -23.83 -30.69 -13.75
C ASP A 177 -23.08 -31.21 -12.51
N ALA A 178 -21.73 -31.20 -12.52
CA ALA A 178 -20.93 -31.64 -11.39
C ALA A 178 -20.79 -30.56 -10.30
N VAL A 179 -20.98 -29.28 -10.66
CA VAL A 179 -20.97 -28.18 -9.70
C VAL A 179 -22.33 -28.11 -9.03
N SER A 180 -22.40 -28.47 -7.75
CA SER A 180 -23.62 -28.33 -6.95
C SER A 180 -23.82 -26.91 -6.43
N ASP A 181 -25.06 -26.51 -6.16
CA ASP A 181 -25.41 -25.26 -5.47
C ASP A 181 -24.62 -25.05 -4.17
N ARG A 182 -24.35 -26.14 -3.45
CA ARG A 182 -23.57 -26.10 -2.21
C ARG A 182 -22.12 -25.72 -2.48
N LEU A 183 -21.49 -26.29 -3.51
CA LEU A 183 -20.12 -25.95 -3.90
C LEU A 183 -20.05 -24.50 -4.39
N PHE A 184 -21.04 -24.06 -5.16
CA PHE A 184 -21.09 -22.69 -5.66
C PHE A 184 -21.31 -21.67 -4.54
N SER A 185 -22.22 -21.96 -3.61
CA SER A 185 -22.42 -21.16 -2.39
C SER A 185 -21.15 -21.04 -1.54
N LEU A 186 -20.30 -22.09 -1.51
CA LEU A 186 -19.00 -22.02 -0.86
C LEU A 186 -18.07 -21.00 -1.53
N PHE A 187 -18.07 -20.86 -2.86
CA PHE A 187 -17.26 -19.84 -3.54
C PHE A 187 -17.66 -18.42 -3.15
N ILE A 188 -18.97 -18.18 -3.01
CA ILE A 188 -19.48 -16.88 -2.54
C ILE A 188 -19.02 -16.62 -1.10
N PHE A 189 -19.13 -17.62 -0.22
CA PHE A 189 -18.68 -17.51 1.17
C PHE A 189 -17.16 -17.26 1.25
N ILE A 190 -16.35 -17.93 0.43
CA ILE A 190 -14.91 -17.71 0.36
C ILE A 190 -14.61 -16.30 -0.15
N HIS A 191 -15.28 -15.84 -1.20
CA HIS A 191 -15.08 -14.49 -1.76
C HIS A 191 -15.38 -13.40 -0.71
N ILE A 192 -16.51 -13.50 -0.01
CA ILE A 192 -16.88 -12.58 1.07
C ILE A 192 -15.89 -12.71 2.24
N GLY A 193 -15.62 -13.94 2.69
CA GLY A 193 -14.75 -14.23 3.83
C GLY A 193 -13.34 -13.72 3.64
N VAL A 194 -12.73 -13.97 2.47
CA VAL A 194 -11.38 -13.48 2.13
C VAL A 194 -11.36 -11.95 2.03
N SER A 195 -12.43 -11.32 1.52
CA SER A 195 -12.53 -9.85 1.48
C SER A 195 -12.63 -9.24 2.88
N LEU A 196 -13.31 -9.90 3.82
CA LEU A 196 -13.34 -9.50 5.23
C LEU A 196 -11.99 -9.75 5.93
N LEU A 197 -11.30 -10.84 5.62
CA LEU A 197 -9.94 -11.10 6.10
C LEU A 197 -8.95 -10.06 5.56
N LEU A 198 -9.10 -9.60 4.31
CA LEU A 198 -8.35 -8.49 3.77
C LEU A 198 -8.58 -7.21 4.59
N LEU A 199 -9.83 -6.85 4.89
CA LEU A 199 -10.17 -5.70 5.73
C LEU A 199 -9.57 -5.82 7.15
N PHE A 200 -9.70 -6.99 7.77
CA PHE A 200 -9.12 -7.28 9.08
C PHE A 200 -7.59 -7.20 9.06
N GLY A 201 -6.96 -7.71 8.01
CA GLY A 201 -5.52 -7.62 7.81
C GLY A 201 -5.03 -6.18 7.57
N LEU A 202 -5.82 -5.34 6.88
CA LEU A 202 -5.53 -3.91 6.72
C LEU A 202 -5.48 -3.18 8.08
N TRP A 203 -6.28 -3.57 9.07
CA TRP A 203 -6.19 -3.03 10.43
C TRP A 203 -4.82 -3.30 11.07
N PHE A 204 -4.28 -4.51 10.94
CA PHE A 204 -2.90 -4.80 11.40
C PHE A 204 -1.87 -4.03 10.59
N HIS A 205 -2.05 -3.91 9.27
CA HIS A 205 -1.11 -3.24 8.39
C HIS A 205 -0.88 -1.77 8.78
N ILE A 206 -1.88 -1.09 9.35
CA ILE A 206 -1.78 0.33 9.75
C ILE A 206 -1.54 0.58 11.24
N GLN A 207 -1.63 -0.44 12.10
CA GLN A 207 -1.70 -0.27 13.56
C GLN A 207 -0.54 0.50 14.22
N ARG A 208 0.66 0.51 13.61
CA ARG A 208 1.85 1.20 14.13
C ARG A 208 2.15 2.53 13.43
N LEU A 209 1.17 3.09 12.71
CA LEU A 209 1.26 4.41 12.08
C LEU A 209 0.40 5.39 12.88
N THR A 210 1.02 6.38 13.52
CA THR A 210 0.28 7.36 14.35
C THR A 210 -0.64 8.26 13.54
N ARG A 211 -0.34 8.48 12.26
CA ARG A 211 -1.12 9.32 11.34
C ARG A 211 -1.37 8.60 10.00
N ALA A 212 -1.95 7.40 10.07
CA ALA A 212 -2.35 6.67 8.87
C ALA A 212 -3.49 7.41 8.13
N ALA A 213 -3.21 7.89 6.91
CA ALA A 213 -4.24 8.44 6.03
C ALA A 213 -4.96 7.28 5.32
N VAL A 214 -6.16 6.95 5.78
CA VAL A 214 -7.03 5.91 5.16
C VAL A 214 -8.00 6.50 4.13
N TRP A 215 -8.05 7.82 4.01
CA TRP A 215 -8.84 8.54 3.00
C TRP A 215 -7.91 9.43 2.18
N PRO A 216 -8.01 9.39 0.83
CA PRO A 216 -7.33 10.37 -0.01
C PRO A 216 -7.88 11.78 0.23
N SER A 217 -7.21 12.78 -0.33
CA SER A 217 -7.75 14.14 -0.41
C SER A 217 -9.15 14.14 -1.03
N ARG A 218 -10.05 15.02 -0.53
CA ARG A 218 -11.46 15.05 -0.97
C ARG A 218 -11.62 15.19 -2.48
N ALA A 219 -10.79 16.03 -3.10
CA ALA A 219 -10.81 16.21 -4.55
C ALA A 219 -10.40 14.94 -5.30
N LEU A 220 -9.43 14.17 -4.78
CA LEU A 220 -9.04 12.89 -5.38
C LEU A 220 -10.12 11.82 -5.20
N VAL A 221 -10.80 11.77 -4.05
CA VAL A 221 -11.95 10.87 -3.83
C VAL A 221 -13.07 11.16 -4.84
N LEU A 222 -13.42 12.43 -5.02
CA LEU A 222 -14.45 12.85 -5.98
C LEU A 222 -14.00 12.54 -7.41
N GLY A 223 -12.78 12.91 -7.78
CA GLY A 223 -12.23 12.68 -9.12
C GLY A 223 -12.19 11.20 -9.49
N LEU A 224 -11.71 10.34 -8.58
CA LEU A 224 -11.69 8.89 -8.79
C LEU A 224 -13.10 8.29 -8.85
N SER A 225 -14.01 8.70 -7.95
CA SER A 225 -15.40 8.21 -7.97
C SER A 225 -16.12 8.61 -9.26
N VAL A 226 -15.93 9.85 -9.73
CA VAL A 226 -16.48 10.32 -11.01
C VAL A 226 -15.87 9.57 -12.19
N LEU A 227 -14.55 9.36 -12.20
CA LEU A 227 -13.88 8.57 -13.23
C LEU A 227 -14.45 7.15 -13.31
N LEU A 228 -14.60 6.47 -12.18
CA LEU A 228 -15.16 5.12 -12.12
C LEU A 228 -16.62 5.09 -12.58
N LEU A 229 -17.42 6.10 -12.22
CA LEU A 229 -18.79 6.25 -12.70
C LEU A 229 -18.84 6.45 -14.22
N VAL A 230 -17.99 7.32 -14.77
CA VAL A 230 -17.90 7.57 -16.21
C VAL A 230 -17.48 6.30 -16.94
N LEU A 231 -16.47 5.57 -16.44
CA LEU A 231 -16.06 4.29 -17.00
C LEU A 231 -17.19 3.26 -16.97
N ALA A 232 -17.91 3.14 -15.86
CA ALA A 232 -19.03 2.20 -15.73
C ALA A 232 -20.18 2.48 -16.71
N LEU A 233 -20.40 3.76 -17.05
CA LEU A 233 -21.43 4.17 -18.01
C LEU A 233 -20.96 4.07 -19.47
N ALA A 234 -19.74 4.53 -19.76
CA ALA A 234 -19.18 4.59 -21.11
C ALA A 234 -18.69 3.22 -21.61
N LEU A 235 -18.14 2.40 -20.70
CA LEU A 235 -17.59 1.08 -20.95
C LEU A 235 -18.26 0.09 -19.98
N PRO A 236 -19.54 -0.26 -20.18
CA PRO A 236 -20.22 -1.17 -19.27
C PRO A 236 -19.58 -2.57 -19.33
N VAL A 237 -19.36 -3.16 -18.17
CA VAL A 237 -18.83 -4.53 -18.03
C VAL A 237 -19.90 -5.51 -18.51
N ARG A 238 -19.57 -6.31 -19.53
CA ARG A 238 -20.48 -7.29 -20.12
C ARG A 238 -20.03 -8.71 -19.80
N SER A 239 -20.99 -9.56 -19.44
CA SER A 239 -20.73 -10.99 -19.27
C SER A 239 -20.64 -11.71 -20.61
N GLN A 240 -19.83 -12.75 -20.67
CA GLN A 240 -19.69 -13.61 -21.84
C GLN A 240 -20.67 -14.79 -21.74
N ALA A 241 -21.72 -14.81 -22.55
CA ALA A 241 -22.80 -15.80 -22.42
C ALA A 241 -22.26 -17.25 -22.32
N PRO A 242 -22.75 -18.06 -21.37
CA PRO A 242 -22.31 -19.44 -21.19
C PRO A 242 -22.48 -20.32 -22.44
N THR A 243 -23.45 -19.98 -23.29
CA THR A 243 -23.79 -20.66 -24.54
C THR A 243 -23.06 -20.11 -25.76
N ALA A 244 -22.18 -19.12 -25.59
CA ALA A 244 -21.40 -18.56 -26.70
C ALA A 244 -20.56 -19.65 -27.40
N SER A 245 -20.45 -19.54 -28.71
CA SER A 245 -19.75 -20.53 -29.54
C SER A 245 -18.30 -20.70 -29.10
N LEU A 246 -17.80 -21.94 -29.09
CA LEU A 246 -16.39 -22.22 -28.84
C LEU A 246 -15.46 -21.59 -29.90
N ALA A 247 -16.00 -21.28 -31.08
CA ALA A 247 -15.27 -20.58 -32.13
C ALA A 247 -15.06 -19.08 -31.85
N GLU A 248 -15.87 -18.47 -30.98
CA GLU A 248 -15.65 -17.09 -30.57
C GLU A 248 -14.44 -17.03 -29.62
N PRO A 249 -13.49 -16.10 -29.82
CA PRO A 249 -12.34 -15.97 -28.93
C PRO A 249 -12.81 -15.58 -27.52
N LEU A 250 -12.22 -16.20 -26.50
CA LEU A 250 -12.48 -15.83 -25.11
C LEU A 250 -11.88 -14.44 -24.85
N ALA A 251 -12.71 -13.48 -24.44
CA ALA A 251 -12.21 -12.16 -24.05
C ALA A 251 -11.58 -12.27 -22.64
N LEU A 252 -10.30 -12.63 -22.60
CA LEU A 252 -9.57 -12.85 -21.37
C LEU A 252 -9.24 -11.52 -20.67
N ASP A 253 -9.43 -11.50 -19.36
CA ASP A 253 -8.95 -10.43 -18.50
C ASP A 253 -7.46 -10.58 -18.21
N TRP A 254 -6.61 -10.01 -19.07
CA TRP A 254 -5.16 -10.08 -18.91
C TRP A 254 -4.64 -9.32 -17.69
N PHE A 255 -5.49 -8.56 -16.99
CA PHE A 255 -5.05 -7.74 -15.87
C PHE A 255 -5.12 -8.53 -14.55
N VAL A 256 -6.26 -9.16 -14.26
CA VAL A 256 -6.44 -9.99 -13.05
C VAL A 256 -6.10 -11.45 -13.30
N LEU A 257 -6.41 -11.97 -14.49
CA LEU A 257 -6.32 -13.40 -14.82
C LEU A 257 -5.06 -13.77 -15.59
N TRP A 258 -4.02 -12.92 -15.59
CA TRP A 258 -2.76 -13.11 -16.33
C TRP A 258 -2.05 -14.43 -16.01
N LEU A 259 -2.29 -15.01 -14.83
CA LEU A 259 -1.64 -16.25 -14.40
C LEU A 259 -2.21 -17.50 -15.09
N HIS A 260 -3.50 -17.50 -15.47
CA HIS A 260 -4.13 -18.63 -16.15
C HIS A 260 -3.47 -18.97 -17.51
N PRO A 261 -3.34 -18.03 -18.47
CA PRO A 261 -2.71 -18.34 -19.75
C PRO A 261 -1.22 -18.70 -19.57
N LEU A 262 -0.54 -18.15 -18.55
CA LEU A 262 0.83 -18.54 -18.23
C LEU A 262 0.91 -20.00 -17.76
N ALA A 263 -0.02 -20.44 -16.90
CA ALA A 263 -0.08 -21.80 -16.41
C ALA A 263 -0.48 -22.83 -17.50
N GLU A 264 -1.26 -22.40 -18.50
CA GLU A 264 -1.67 -23.24 -19.64
C GLU A 264 -0.59 -23.36 -20.72
N THR A 265 0.11 -22.26 -21.03
CA THR A 265 1.17 -22.23 -22.06
C THR A 265 2.51 -22.76 -21.56
N SER A 266 2.75 -22.68 -20.25
CA SER A 266 3.94 -23.22 -19.58
C SER A 266 3.58 -24.47 -18.77
N THR A 267 4.45 -24.89 -17.85
CA THR A 267 4.07 -25.88 -16.83
C THR A 267 3.33 -25.18 -15.70
N ARG A 268 2.26 -25.81 -15.19
CA ARG A 268 1.54 -25.36 -13.98
C ARG A 268 2.50 -25.20 -12.77
N GLY A 269 3.56 -26.01 -12.71
CA GLY A 269 4.63 -25.90 -11.73
C GLY A 269 5.45 -24.61 -11.85
N LEU A 270 5.71 -24.10 -13.06
CA LEU A 270 6.37 -22.81 -13.25
C LEU A 270 5.52 -21.66 -12.70
N ALA A 271 4.21 -21.67 -12.95
CA ALA A 271 3.30 -20.66 -12.40
C ALA A 271 3.33 -20.66 -10.86
N TRP A 272 3.33 -21.83 -10.22
CA TRP A 272 3.54 -21.93 -8.77
C TRP A 272 4.92 -21.43 -8.34
N ALA A 273 5.98 -21.77 -9.05
CA ALA A 273 7.34 -21.32 -8.75
C ALA A 273 7.46 -19.79 -8.82
N LEU A 274 6.79 -19.14 -9.77
CA LEU A 274 6.77 -17.68 -9.90
C LEU A 274 6.00 -17.02 -8.74
N VAL A 275 4.82 -17.53 -8.40
CA VAL A 275 4.03 -17.01 -7.27
C VAL A 275 4.75 -17.23 -5.94
N ALA A 276 5.20 -18.46 -5.68
CA ALA A 276 5.93 -18.81 -4.47
C ALA A 276 7.27 -18.06 -4.37
N GLY A 277 8.00 -17.94 -5.47
CA GLY A 277 9.25 -17.18 -5.55
C GLY A 277 9.04 -15.69 -5.29
N SER A 278 7.97 -15.10 -5.83
CA SER A 278 7.62 -13.69 -5.58
C SER A 278 7.23 -13.47 -4.12
N LEU A 279 6.40 -14.34 -3.54
CA LEU A 279 6.03 -14.27 -2.12
C LEU A 279 7.24 -14.48 -1.21
N ALA A 280 8.10 -15.45 -1.52
CA ALA A 280 9.34 -15.69 -0.80
C ALA A 280 10.27 -14.48 -0.87
N LEU A 281 10.41 -13.85 -2.04
CA LEU A 281 11.20 -12.62 -2.19
C LEU A 281 10.67 -11.50 -1.29
N LEU A 282 9.35 -11.28 -1.29
CA LEU A 282 8.74 -10.27 -0.42
C LEU A 282 8.91 -10.62 1.06
N LEU A 283 8.69 -11.87 1.47
CA LEU A 283 8.80 -12.29 2.87
C LEU A 283 10.25 -12.29 3.38
N LEU A 284 11.22 -12.64 2.53
CA LEU A 284 12.63 -12.75 2.91
C LEU A 284 13.38 -11.42 2.79
N ALA A 285 12.92 -10.47 1.98
CA ALA A 285 13.58 -9.18 1.78
C ALA A 285 13.91 -8.43 3.09
N PRO A 286 13.04 -8.38 4.12
CA PRO A 286 13.35 -7.77 5.42
C PRO A 286 14.48 -8.44 6.20
N PHE A 287 14.82 -9.69 5.87
CA PHE A 287 15.82 -10.49 6.59
C PHE A 287 17.17 -10.54 5.87
N LEU A 288 17.27 -9.98 4.66
CA LEU A 288 18.53 -9.84 3.96
C LEU A 288 19.47 -8.87 4.71
N PRO A 289 20.81 -9.01 4.60
CA PRO A 289 21.77 -8.13 5.27
C PRO A 289 21.50 -6.64 4.99
N GLN A 290 21.48 -5.82 6.05
CA GLN A 290 21.12 -4.41 5.99
C GLN A 290 22.26 -3.53 6.52
N PRO A 291 22.36 -2.26 6.08
CA PRO A 291 23.24 -1.30 6.73
C PRO A 291 22.86 -1.14 8.21
N PRO A 292 23.83 -0.81 9.08
CA PRO A 292 23.57 -0.59 10.50
C PRO A 292 22.52 0.50 10.70
N ARG A 293 21.67 0.33 11.73
CA ARG A 293 20.67 1.33 12.09
C ARG A 293 21.37 2.62 12.56
N PRO A 294 20.85 3.81 12.21
CA PRO A 294 21.36 5.05 12.77
C PRO A 294 21.16 5.09 14.29
N ALA A 295 21.98 5.87 14.98
CA ALA A 295 21.80 6.12 16.40
C ALA A 295 20.44 6.75 16.66
N VAL A 296 19.73 6.26 17.68
CA VAL A 296 18.40 6.73 18.06
C VAL A 296 18.46 8.11 18.70
N ALA A 297 17.32 8.81 18.75
CA ALA A 297 17.25 10.08 19.46
C ALA A 297 17.57 9.89 20.96
N VAL A 298 18.30 10.83 21.54
CA VAL A 298 18.75 10.81 22.94
C VAL A 298 18.10 11.97 23.66
N VAL A 299 17.61 11.71 24.88
CA VAL A 299 16.97 12.70 25.74
C VAL A 299 17.98 13.17 26.79
N ASP A 300 18.15 14.48 26.89
CA ASP A 300 18.91 15.12 27.96
C ASP A 300 17.93 15.48 29.09
N ALA A 301 18.05 14.79 30.23
CA ALA A 301 17.11 14.95 31.33
C ALA A 301 17.12 16.37 31.91
N ASP A 302 18.30 16.99 32.01
CA ASP A 302 18.45 18.32 32.59
C ASP A 302 17.83 19.42 31.70
N ASN A 303 17.72 19.17 30.40
CA ASN A 303 17.17 20.10 29.41
C ASN A 303 15.80 19.69 28.87
N CYS A 304 15.23 18.57 29.32
CA CYS A 304 13.90 18.12 28.94
C CYS A 304 12.84 18.83 29.79
N SER A 305 11.99 19.65 29.15
CA SER A 305 10.90 20.35 29.85
C SER A 305 9.67 19.49 30.12
N GLY A 306 9.57 18.30 29.52
CA GLY A 306 8.39 17.45 29.62
C GLY A 306 7.16 17.93 28.85
N CYS A 307 7.30 18.89 27.92
CA CYS A 307 6.20 19.53 27.18
C CYS A 307 5.46 18.66 26.14
N GLU A 308 5.86 17.39 25.96
CA GLU A 308 5.22 16.41 25.06
C GLU A 308 5.21 16.69 23.56
N ARG A 309 5.78 17.80 23.07
CA ARG A 309 5.79 18.11 21.61
C ARG A 309 6.46 16.99 20.81
N CYS A 310 7.60 16.49 21.30
CA CYS A 310 8.28 15.35 20.67
C CYS A 310 7.42 14.08 20.64
N PHE A 311 6.64 13.82 21.70
CA PHE A 311 5.69 12.72 21.78
C PHE A 311 4.58 12.86 20.73
N ALA A 312 3.95 14.04 20.65
CA ALA A 312 2.86 14.32 19.71
C ALA A 312 3.29 14.33 18.24
N ASP A 313 4.54 14.73 17.97
CA ASP A 313 5.08 14.85 16.60
C ASP A 313 5.78 13.58 16.12
N CYS A 314 6.03 12.59 16.99
CA CYS A 314 6.68 11.34 16.58
C CYS A 314 5.77 10.49 15.66
N PRO A 315 6.12 10.29 14.37
CA PRO A 315 5.27 9.53 13.47
C PRO A 315 5.33 8.01 13.69
N TYR A 316 6.26 7.54 14.54
CA TYR A 316 6.51 6.12 14.81
C TYR A 316 6.09 5.70 16.22
N ALA A 317 5.48 6.60 17.00
CA ALA A 317 5.19 6.38 18.42
C ALA A 317 6.41 5.91 19.24
N ALA A 318 7.62 6.34 18.83
CA ALA A 318 8.88 5.91 19.44
C ALA A 318 9.22 6.67 20.73
N ILE A 319 8.33 7.55 21.19
CA ILE A 319 8.54 8.38 22.37
C ILE A 319 7.40 8.09 23.33
N THR A 320 7.72 7.92 24.60
CA THR A 320 6.76 7.85 25.71
C THR A 320 7.13 8.92 26.74
N MET A 321 6.18 9.28 27.60
CA MET A 321 6.40 10.25 28.66
C MET A 321 6.40 9.53 30.01
N VAL A 322 7.55 9.52 30.69
CA VAL A 322 7.77 8.85 31.98
C VAL A 322 7.94 9.89 33.10
N PRO A 323 7.78 9.52 34.38
CA PRO A 323 8.09 10.42 35.49
C PRO A 323 9.56 10.89 35.45
N HIS A 324 9.81 12.18 35.68
CA HIS A 324 11.17 12.72 35.71
C HIS A 324 11.90 12.26 36.98
N PRO A 325 13.11 11.67 36.90
CA PRO A 325 13.78 11.07 38.06
C PRO A 325 14.26 12.12 39.10
N GLY A 326 14.58 13.34 38.67
CA GLY A 326 15.18 14.37 39.53
C GLY A 326 14.31 15.58 39.89
N LEU A 327 13.11 15.71 39.33
CA LEU A 327 12.27 16.92 39.50
C LEU A 327 11.00 16.58 40.29
N ARG A 328 10.82 17.23 41.44
CA ARG A 328 9.60 17.09 42.26
C ARG A 328 8.42 17.78 41.56
N GLY A 329 7.20 17.26 41.74
CA GLY A 329 5.97 17.90 41.27
C GLY A 329 5.35 17.36 39.98
N GLY A 330 5.65 16.12 39.57
CA GLY A 330 4.96 15.48 38.44
C GLY A 330 5.47 15.87 37.04
N HIS A 331 6.68 16.47 36.97
CA HIS A 331 7.36 16.69 35.70
C HIS A 331 7.58 15.36 34.97
N ARG A 332 7.33 15.37 33.66
CA ARG A 332 7.54 14.21 32.78
C ARG A 332 8.84 14.36 32.00
N LEU A 333 9.45 13.22 31.69
CA LEU A 333 10.64 13.09 30.88
C LEU A 333 10.27 12.31 29.62
N ALA A 334 10.76 12.74 28.46
CA ALA A 334 10.63 11.94 27.25
C ALA A 334 11.53 10.71 27.35
N GLN A 335 11.05 9.55 26.93
CA GLN A 335 11.85 8.33 26.79
C GLN A 335 11.71 7.82 25.37
N VAL A 336 12.85 7.54 24.73
CA VAL A 336 12.88 7.04 23.35
C VAL A 336 12.97 5.52 23.38
N ASP A 337 12.04 4.86 22.71
CA ASP A 337 12.10 3.43 22.43
C ASP A 337 13.04 3.19 21.24
N PRO A 338 14.18 2.51 21.45
CA PRO A 338 15.16 2.29 20.39
C PRO A 338 14.66 1.34 19.29
N ASP A 339 13.64 0.51 19.55
CA ASP A 339 13.09 -0.42 18.56
C ASP A 339 12.11 0.26 17.59
N LEU A 340 11.61 1.44 17.93
CA LEU A 340 10.66 2.22 17.11
C LEU A 340 11.29 3.49 16.50
N CYS A 341 12.43 3.95 17.02
CA CYS A 341 13.07 5.17 16.54
C CYS A 341 13.83 4.93 15.21
N VAL A 342 13.49 5.71 14.18
CA VAL A 342 14.25 5.74 12.90
C VAL A 342 15.23 6.91 12.80
N ALA A 343 15.36 7.68 13.88
CA ALA A 343 16.23 8.84 13.97
C ALA A 343 16.03 9.92 12.88
N CYS A 344 14.76 10.20 12.55
CA CYS A 344 14.37 11.21 11.55
C CYS A 344 14.53 12.68 11.99
N GLY A 345 14.81 12.96 13.27
CA GLY A 345 15.05 14.32 13.77
C GLY A 345 13.82 15.20 14.00
N ILE A 346 12.60 14.77 13.66
CA ILE A 346 11.36 15.55 13.88
C ILE A 346 11.22 15.98 15.34
N CYS A 347 11.53 15.07 16.27
CA CYS A 347 11.50 15.36 17.71
C CYS A 347 12.49 16.44 18.14
N ALA A 348 13.69 16.46 17.56
CA ALA A 348 14.72 17.46 17.85
C ALA A 348 14.29 18.85 17.37
N GLY A 349 13.64 18.92 16.20
CA GLY A 349 13.06 20.15 15.66
C GLY A 349 11.83 20.65 16.42
N ALA A 350 11.02 19.75 16.97
CA ALA A 350 9.85 20.09 17.79
C ALA A 350 10.22 20.52 19.23
N CYS A 351 11.45 20.25 19.67
CA CYS A 351 11.88 20.48 21.03
C CYS A 351 12.02 21.99 21.34
N PRO A 352 11.30 22.52 22.34
CA PRO A 352 11.37 23.95 22.67
C PRO A 352 12.66 24.35 23.39
N SER A 353 13.41 23.40 23.97
CA SER A 353 14.78 23.73 24.44
C SER A 353 15.74 24.01 23.28
N SER A 354 15.37 23.64 22.06
CA SER A 354 16.03 24.04 20.82
C SER A 354 15.57 25.40 20.28
N THR A 355 14.38 25.91 20.67
CA THR A 355 13.74 27.11 20.06
C THR A 355 12.87 27.93 21.04
N PRO A 356 13.11 29.25 21.20
CA PRO A 356 14.18 30.05 20.60
C PRO A 356 15.55 29.60 21.11
N PHE A 357 16.58 29.72 20.27
CA PHE A 357 17.95 29.39 20.69
C PHE A 357 18.27 30.18 21.96
N ARG A 358 18.50 29.47 23.08
CA ARG A 358 19.07 30.12 24.25
C ARG A 358 20.39 30.78 23.81
N GLY A 359 20.69 31.96 24.32
CA GLY A 359 21.92 32.71 24.03
C GLY A 359 23.20 32.03 24.52
N SER A 360 23.16 30.75 24.90
CA SER A 360 24.31 29.98 25.34
C SER A 360 25.22 29.65 24.15
N GLU A 361 26.53 29.66 24.43
CA GLU A 361 27.60 29.34 23.49
C GLU A 361 27.40 27.94 22.90
N ARG A 362 27.04 26.96 23.74
CA ARG A 362 26.61 25.62 23.34
C ARG A 362 25.12 25.44 23.59
N LEU A 363 24.37 24.99 22.58
CA LEU A 363 22.96 24.62 22.71
C LEU A 363 22.88 23.14 23.14
N VAL A 364 22.12 22.87 24.20
CA VAL A 364 21.81 21.49 24.62
C VAL A 364 20.30 21.33 24.55
N SER A 365 19.85 20.53 23.59
CA SER A 365 18.44 20.24 23.38
C SER A 365 17.99 19.12 24.33
N GLY A 366 16.76 19.20 24.82
CA GLY A 366 16.18 18.18 25.70
C GLY A 366 15.95 16.84 25.00
N ILE A 367 15.88 16.84 23.66
CA ILE A 367 15.96 15.64 22.83
C ILE A 367 16.66 15.99 21.52
N ASP A 368 17.59 15.15 21.08
CA ASP A 368 18.34 15.36 19.84
C ASP A 368 18.72 14.04 19.15
N VAL A 369 19.14 14.09 17.88
CA VAL A 369 19.68 12.95 17.14
C VAL A 369 21.21 13.03 17.10
N PRO A 370 21.97 12.04 17.64
CA PRO A 370 23.42 12.15 17.82
C PRO A 370 24.23 12.42 16.54
N GLN A 371 23.73 11.92 15.40
CA GLN A 371 24.36 12.07 14.09
C GLN A 371 24.19 13.46 13.47
N LEU A 372 23.20 14.25 13.92
CA LEU A 372 22.98 15.60 13.44
C LEU A 372 22.38 16.49 14.53
N PRO A 373 23.14 16.81 15.59
CA PRO A 373 22.64 17.63 16.68
C PRO A 373 22.24 19.03 16.21
N VAL A 374 21.21 19.62 16.84
CA VAL A 374 20.73 20.97 16.50
C VAL A 374 21.83 22.02 16.69
N ASP A 375 22.68 21.84 17.70
CA ASP A 375 23.82 22.74 17.94
C ASP A 375 24.85 22.71 16.80
N ALA A 376 25.10 21.53 16.24
CA ALA A 376 26.01 21.38 15.10
C ALA A 376 25.44 22.05 13.85
N LEU A 377 24.13 21.90 13.60
CA LEU A 377 23.42 22.61 12.52
C LEU A 377 23.50 24.13 12.70
N ARG A 378 23.23 24.63 13.92
CA ARG A 378 23.32 26.06 14.28
C ARG A 378 24.73 26.61 14.07
N SER A 379 25.74 25.87 14.52
CA SER A 379 27.15 26.27 14.43
C SER A 379 27.60 26.34 12.97
N ARG A 380 27.24 25.33 12.16
CA ARG A 380 27.53 25.30 10.73
C ARG A 380 26.87 26.47 10.00
N LEU A 381 25.61 26.77 10.33
CA LEU A 381 24.90 27.93 9.77
C LEU A 381 25.61 29.25 10.12
N ARG A 382 25.95 29.45 11.41
CA ARG A 382 26.66 30.66 11.86
C ARG A 382 28.01 30.81 11.17
N GLN A 383 28.75 29.71 10.99
CA GLN A 383 30.02 29.72 10.26
C GLN A 383 29.83 30.12 8.79
N TYR A 384 28.84 29.57 8.08
CA TYR A 384 28.58 29.96 6.69
C TYR A 384 28.14 31.41 6.55
N VAL A 385 27.29 31.90 7.46
CA VAL A 385 26.85 33.30 7.46
C VAL A 385 28.01 34.23 7.83
N ALA A 386 28.88 33.87 8.76
CA ALA A 386 30.04 34.69 9.11
C ALA A 386 31.11 34.73 8.01
N ALA A 387 31.19 33.68 7.18
CA ALA A 387 32.15 33.59 6.07
C ALA A 387 31.68 34.33 4.80
N THR A 388 30.44 34.82 4.75
CA THR A 388 29.92 35.54 3.57
C THR A 388 30.30 37.01 3.58
N ASN A 389 30.59 37.56 2.39
CA ASN A 389 30.80 38.99 2.19
C ASN A 389 29.53 39.71 1.72
N ALA A 390 28.40 39.01 1.65
CA ALA A 390 27.13 39.59 1.24
C ALA A 390 26.65 40.62 2.26
N THR A 391 26.20 41.79 1.80
CA THR A 391 25.61 42.83 2.64
C THR A 391 24.30 42.38 3.31
N HIS A 392 23.56 41.49 2.63
CA HIS A 392 22.32 40.88 3.13
C HIS A 392 22.34 39.37 2.83
N PRO A 393 22.96 38.55 3.71
CA PRO A 393 23.03 37.12 3.48
C PRO A 393 21.64 36.47 3.55
N LEU A 394 21.25 35.79 2.48
CA LEU A 394 20.05 34.96 2.43
C LEU A 394 20.44 33.50 2.73
N VAL A 395 19.71 32.88 3.66
CA VAL A 395 19.89 31.47 4.01
C VAL A 395 18.66 30.71 3.53
N VAL A 396 18.87 29.76 2.62
CA VAL A 396 17.80 28.89 2.11
C VAL A 396 18.00 27.49 2.66
N PHE A 397 17.01 26.98 3.40
CA PHE A 397 16.98 25.58 3.82
C PHE A 397 16.31 24.76 2.73
N THR A 398 17.09 23.92 2.05
CA THR A 398 16.59 22.96 1.09
C THR A 398 16.57 21.56 1.68
N CYS A 399 15.59 20.75 1.28
CA CYS A 399 15.66 19.32 1.51
C CYS A 399 16.47 18.68 0.37
N ASP A 400 17.47 17.84 0.68
CA ASP A 400 18.25 17.07 -0.31
C ASP A 400 17.38 16.19 -1.22
N HIS A 401 16.12 15.98 -0.83
CA HIS A 401 15.12 15.22 -1.57
C HIS A 401 13.91 16.06 -2.00
N GLY A 402 13.95 17.38 -1.80
CA GLY A 402 12.93 18.34 -2.24
C GLY A 402 13.06 18.72 -3.72
N ALA A 403 12.09 19.50 -4.23
CA ALA A 403 12.14 20.02 -5.59
C ALA A 403 13.33 20.98 -5.75
N SER A 404 14.35 20.52 -6.49
CA SER A 404 15.55 21.21 -6.97
C SER A 404 16.18 22.25 -6.05
N ALA A 405 17.28 21.84 -5.41
CA ALA A 405 18.34 22.71 -4.90
C ALA A 405 19.16 23.40 -6.04
N SER A 406 18.47 23.83 -7.11
CA SER A 406 19.04 24.64 -8.20
C SER A 406 18.55 26.10 -8.12
N ILE A 407 17.95 26.50 -7.00
CA ILE A 407 17.60 27.90 -6.76
C ILE A 407 18.88 28.63 -6.35
N ALA A 408 19.44 29.32 -7.35
CA ALA A 408 20.29 30.50 -7.29
C ALA A 408 21.57 30.39 -6.44
N ALA A 409 22.62 29.84 -7.06
CA ALA A 409 23.96 30.37 -6.88
C ALA A 409 24.22 31.33 -8.05
N ASP A 410 23.59 32.52 -8.00
CA ASP A 410 23.96 33.70 -8.80
C ASP A 410 24.21 34.86 -7.84
#